data_AF-A0A0K9NEI9-F1
#
_entry.id   AF-A0A0K9NEI9-F1
#
_cell.length_a   1.000
_cell.length_b   1.000
_cell.length_c   1.000
_cell.angle_alpha   90.00
_cell.angle_beta   90.00
_cell.angle_gamma   90.00
#
_symmetry.space_group_name_H-M   'P 1'
#
loop_
_entity.id
_entity.type
_entity.pdbx_description
1 polymer ?
#
loop_
_entity_poly.entity_id
_entity_poly.type
_entity_poly.pdbx_seq_one_letter_code
_entity_poly.pdbx_strand_id
1 'polypeptide(L)'
;MIAVKMQERFEALGYRFEATEVNPGGVKMALMSGQYDFIAYTSPVEDDVDIPKINAVSFMTGFAEDAFMDEALKVLDELGK
;
A
#
# COMPACT_ATOMS: atom_id res chain seq x y z
N MET A 1 -4.43 -4.76 10.52
CA MET A 1 -4.42 -3.61 11.48
C MET A 1 -4.01 -2.32 10.79
N ILE A 2 -2.95 -2.35 9.97
CA ILE A 2 -2.49 -1.20 9.20
C ILE A 2 -3.45 -0.89 8.04
N ALA A 3 -3.98 -1.92 7.38
CA ALA A 3 -4.93 -1.75 6.27
C ALA A 3 -6.19 -0.95 6.66
N VAL A 4 -6.75 -1.20 7.84
CA VAL A 4 -7.93 -0.46 8.35
C VAL A 4 -7.61 1.02 8.54
N LYS A 5 -6.44 1.33 9.13
CA LYS A 5 -6.01 2.71 9.32
C LYS A 5 -5.75 3.42 7.98
N MET A 6 -5.13 2.73 7.03
CA MET A 6 -4.96 3.25 5.67
C MET A 6 -6.31 3.52 5.00
N GLN A 7 -7.26 2.59 5.13
CA GLN A 7 -8.62 2.74 4.62
C GLN A 7 -9.26 4.03 5.13
N GLU A 8 -9.21 4.29 6.44
CA GLU A 8 -9.75 5.54 7.02
C GLU A 8 -9.11 6.79 6.41
N ARG A 9 -7.79 6.77 6.17
CA ARG A 9 -7.06 7.90 5.58
C ARG A 9 -7.42 8.13 4.12
N PHE A 10 -7.53 7.07 3.32
CA PHE A 10 -7.91 7.15 1.90
C PHE A 10 -9.38 7.50 1.70
N GLU A 11 -10.29 6.90 2.48
CA GLU A 11 -11.72 7.21 2.43
C GLU A 11 -11.99 8.67 2.84
N ALA A 12 -11.26 9.21 3.82
CA ALA A 12 -11.35 10.62 4.19
C ALA A 12 -10.95 11.58 3.04
N LEU A 13 -10.16 11.10 2.09
CA LEU A 13 -9.76 11.82 0.87
C LEU A 13 -10.69 11.56 -0.32
N GLY A 14 -11.74 10.74 -0.14
CA GLY A 14 -12.71 10.42 -1.19
C GLY A 14 -12.33 9.22 -2.07
N TYR A 15 -11.26 8.49 -1.74
CA TYR A 15 -10.89 7.27 -2.45
C TYR A 15 -11.73 6.08 -1.98
N ARG A 16 -12.01 5.16 -2.90
CA ARG A 16 -12.41 3.80 -2.53
C ARG A 16 -11.15 2.97 -2.30
N PHE A 17 -11.02 2.39 -1.11
CA PHE A 17 -9.85 1.63 -0.72
C PHE A 17 -10.19 0.16 -0.48
N GLU A 18 -9.43 -0.74 -1.09
CA GLU A 18 -9.50 -2.19 -0.85
C GLU A 18 -8.07 -2.71 -0.66
N ALA A 19 -7.85 -3.56 0.35
CA ALA A 19 -6.53 -4.09 0.66
C ALA A 19 -6.59 -5.60 0.89
N THR A 20 -5.52 -6.28 0.48
CA THR A 20 -5.28 -7.70 0.79
C THR A 20 -4.01 -7.80 1.65
N GLU A 21 -4.14 -8.24 2.89
CA GLU A 21 -3.00 -8.43 3.80
C GLU A 21 -2.39 -9.84 3.60
N VAL A 22 -1.12 -9.90 3.20
CA VAL A 22 -0.33 -11.14 3.06
C VAL A 22 1.05 -10.97 3.67
N ASN A 23 1.71 -12.08 4.04
CA ASN A 23 3.13 -12.07 4.38
C ASN A 23 3.99 -11.87 3.11
N PRO A 24 5.28 -11.52 3.20
CA PRO A 24 6.13 -11.29 2.03
C PRO A 24 6.10 -12.41 0.99
N GLY A 25 6.14 -13.69 1.42
CA GLY A 25 6.08 -14.84 0.51
C GLY A 25 4.71 -15.06 -0.16
N GLY A 26 3.65 -14.36 0.28
CA GLY A 26 2.31 -14.41 -0.29
C GLY A 26 2.04 -13.34 -1.35
N VAL A 27 2.95 -12.36 -1.51
CA VAL A 27 2.77 -11.22 -2.42
C VAL A 27 2.53 -11.69 -3.85
N LYS A 28 3.36 -12.60 -4.36
CA LYS A 28 3.22 -13.12 -5.72
C LYS A 28 1.88 -13.79 -5.97
N MET A 29 1.38 -14.57 -5.00
CA MET A 29 0.08 -15.23 -5.11
C MET A 29 -1.07 -14.21 -5.12
N ALA A 30 -1.00 -13.17 -4.28
CA ALA A 30 -1.97 -12.09 -4.28
C ALA A 30 -2.01 -11.39 -5.66
N LEU A 31 -0.84 -10.99 -6.19
CA LEU A 31 -0.72 -10.34 -7.50
C LEU A 31 -1.21 -11.22 -8.67
N MET A 32 -1.14 -12.54 -8.57
CA MET A 32 -1.71 -13.45 -9.58
C MET A 32 -3.25 -13.49 -9.56
N SER A 33 -3.86 -13.14 -8.42
CA SER A 33 -5.30 -13.29 -8.18
C SER A 33 -6.10 -12.00 -8.30
N GLY A 34 -5.43 -10.84 -8.33
CA GLY A 34 -6.06 -9.53 -8.31
C GLY A 34 -5.23 -8.47 -9.01
N GLN A 35 -5.81 -7.27 -9.13
CA GLN A 35 -5.13 -6.08 -9.61
C GLN A 35 -4.96 -5.12 -8.45
N TYR A 36 -3.76 -4.55 -8.34
CA TYR A 36 -3.37 -3.68 -7.24
C TYR A 36 -2.67 -2.47 -7.82
N ASP A 37 -2.76 -1.34 -7.11
CA ASP A 37 -2.11 -0.08 -7.51
C ASP A 37 -0.71 0.08 -6.93
N PHE A 38 -0.50 -0.42 -5.71
CA PHE A 38 0.79 -0.45 -5.05
C PHE A 38 0.83 -1.53 -3.97
N ILE A 39 2.04 -1.83 -3.50
CA ILE A 39 2.29 -2.66 -2.32
C ILE A 39 2.76 -1.75 -1.18
N ALA A 40 2.02 -1.74 -0.07
CA ALA A 40 2.47 -1.17 1.19
C ALA A 40 3.21 -2.23 2.01
N TYR A 41 4.51 -2.06 2.24
CA TYR A 41 5.32 -3.07 2.95
C TYR A 41 5.90 -2.54 4.26
N THR A 42 5.85 -3.38 5.30
CA THR A 42 6.53 -3.15 6.60
C THR A 42 7.74 -4.08 6.80
N SER A 43 7.99 -4.95 5.83
CA SER A 43 9.11 -5.88 5.81
C SER A 43 9.58 -6.05 4.37
N PRO A 44 10.86 -6.41 4.13
CA PRO A 44 11.38 -6.58 2.79
C PRO A 44 10.52 -7.54 1.94
N VAL A 45 10.24 -7.15 0.71
CA VAL A 45 9.59 -7.99 -0.30
C VAL A 45 10.66 -8.36 -1.32
N GLU A 46 11.04 -9.64 -1.36
CA GLU A 46 12.15 -10.14 -2.19
C GLU A 46 11.76 -10.31 -3.66
N ASP A 47 10.47 -10.31 -3.99
CA ASP A 47 9.99 -10.48 -5.35
C ASP A 47 10.24 -9.21 -6.20
N ASP A 48 10.80 -9.45 -7.40
CA ASP A 48 10.84 -8.48 -8.49
C ASP A 48 9.42 -8.41 -9.10
N VAL A 49 8.70 -7.36 -8.76
CA VAL A 49 7.29 -7.15 -9.12
C VAL A 49 7.16 -5.80 -9.81
N ASP A 50 6.41 -5.77 -10.91
CA ASP A 50 6.20 -4.59 -11.75
C ASP A 50 5.07 -3.68 -11.21
N ILE A 51 5.07 -3.48 -9.89
CA ILE A 51 4.07 -2.65 -9.20
C ILE A 51 4.79 -1.77 -8.17
N PRO A 52 4.39 -0.49 -8.01
CA PRO A 52 4.99 0.40 -7.02
C PRO A 52 5.02 -0.21 -5.61
N LYS A 53 6.14 -0.05 -4.92
CA LYS A 53 6.37 -0.54 -3.55
C LYS A 53 6.65 0.64 -2.63
N ILE A 54 5.80 0.82 -1.63
CA ILE A 54 5.83 1.96 -0.71
C ILE A 54 6.09 1.46 0.70
N ASN A 55 7.05 2.08 1.40
CA ASN A 55 7.36 1.70 2.77
C ASN A 55 6.28 2.18 3.75
N ALA A 56 5.62 1.25 4.43
CA ALA A 56 4.52 1.49 5.35
C ALA A 56 4.91 1.35 6.84
N VAL A 57 6.20 1.33 7.18
CA VAL A 57 6.67 1.24 8.58
C VAL A 57 6.17 2.44 9.41
N SER A 58 6.00 3.60 8.79
CA SER A 58 5.39 4.79 9.41
C SER A 58 4.01 4.50 10.01
N PHE A 59 3.15 3.80 9.27
CA PHE A 59 1.81 3.39 9.74
C PHE A 59 1.85 2.34 10.84
N MET A 60 2.89 1.48 10.87
CA MET A 60 3.07 0.51 11.95
C MET A 60 3.51 1.19 13.26
N THR A 61 4.33 2.23 13.14
CA THR A 61 4.94 2.93 14.29
C THR A 61 4.11 4.12 14.78
N GLY A 62 3.20 4.65 13.95
CA GLY A 62 2.41 5.84 14.24
C GLY A 62 3.15 7.16 13.98
N PHE A 63 4.36 7.11 13.41
CA PHE A 63 5.20 8.29 13.16
C PHE A 63 5.35 8.54 11.66
N ALA A 64 5.29 9.82 11.26
CA ALA A 64 5.48 10.26 9.87
C ALA A 64 4.56 9.56 8.85
N GLU A 65 3.29 9.34 9.23
CA GLU A 65 2.29 8.70 8.36
C GLU A 65 1.98 9.52 7.12
N ASP A 66 2.06 10.85 7.22
CA ASP A 66 1.80 11.75 6.11
C ASP A 66 2.80 11.55 4.95
N ALA A 67 4.05 11.17 5.24
CA ALA A 67 5.05 10.86 4.21
C ALA A 67 4.65 9.65 3.36
N PHE A 68 4.06 8.61 3.98
CA PHE A 68 3.51 7.48 3.23
C PHE A 68 2.31 7.93 2.38
N MET A 69 1.42 8.75 2.94
CA MET A 69 0.24 9.22 2.21
C MET A 69 0.62 10.06 0.99
N ASP A 70 1.59 10.96 1.13
CA ASP A 70 2.09 11.77 0.02
C ASP A 70 2.69 10.91 -1.10
N GLU A 71 3.49 9.89 -0.75
CA GLU A 71 4.07 8.97 -1.73
C GLU A 71 2.98 8.13 -2.42
N ALA A 72 2.01 7.62 -1.66
CA ALA A 72 0.91 6.85 -2.21
C ALA A 72 0.01 7.67 -3.14
N LEU A 73 -0.32 8.91 -2.78
CA LEU A 73 -1.10 9.80 -3.63
C LEU A 73 -0.34 10.16 -4.91
N LYS A 74 0.98 10.37 -4.82
CA LYS A 74 1.81 10.58 -6.00
C LYS A 74 1.77 9.38 -6.95
N VAL A 75 1.89 8.16 -6.42
CA VAL A 75 1.79 6.93 -7.21
C VAL A 75 0.42 6.84 -7.89
N LEU A 76 -0.67 7.14 -7.18
CA LEU A 76 -2.02 7.12 -7.75
C LEU A 76 -2.18 8.17 -8.87
N ASP A 77 -1.66 9.38 -8.69
CA ASP A 77 -1.65 10.43 -9.72
C ASP A 77 -0.87 10.01 -10.98
N GLU A 78 0.31 9.38 -10.81
CA GLU A 78 1.11 8.83 -11.92
C GLU A 78 0.37 7.69 -12.66
N LEU A 79 -0.51 6.97 -11.97
CA LEU A 79 -1.40 5.95 -12.55
C LEU A 79 -2.71 6.53 -13.12
N GLY A 80 -2.97 7.83 -12.95
CA GLY A 80 -4.17 8.53 -13.40
C GLY A 80 -5.43 8.23 -12.56
N LYS A 81 -5.26 8.01 -11.25
CA LYS A 81 -6.32 7.63 -10.29
C LYS A 81 -6.66 8.69 -9.26
#